data_AF-A0A842HFU5-F1
#
_entry.id   AF-A0A842HFU5-F1
#
_cell.length_a   1.000
_cell.length_b   1.000
_cell.length_c   1.000
_cell.angle_alpha   90.00
_cell.angle_beta   90.00
_cell.angle_gamma   90.00
#
_symmetry.space_group_name_H-M   'P 1'
#
loop_
_entity.id
_entity.type
_entity.pdbx_description
1 polymer ?
#
loop_
_entity_poly.entity_id
_entity_poly.type
_entity_poly.pdbx_seq_one_letter_code
_entity_poly.pdbx_strand_id
1 'polypeptide(L)'
;MKFKKKPITIDAITFDELVEHGLKYGGNTVEGVPWSFQYNGHAVTHETDDCYIISTLEGDMKMTRGDMLLIGITGEIYPCKLDIFEASYDPCDDAEECLPPHPMRPIHDHVVNGLNEAIDVLAVDEPGPGGANHEYALRLNRDREKSLHDTTIIRFQNGPIQESGFNGLSNEALLAVLIDRMRGFQHQREGDNPERVPGFNFASRGKYACKENACALTHLEEAMMWLQKRTRDRMARGVEGTHKV
;
A
#
# COMPACT_ATOMS: atom_id res chain seq x y z
N MET A 1 -16.59 -30.43 10.97
CA MET A 1 -15.59 -30.37 9.87
C MET A 1 -14.30 -29.77 10.43
N LYS A 2 -13.14 -30.15 9.91
CA LYS A 2 -11.83 -29.62 10.34
C LYS A 2 -11.32 -28.62 9.29
N PHE A 3 -10.74 -27.52 9.74
CA PHE A 3 -10.23 -26.44 8.90
C PHE A 3 -8.77 -26.15 9.28
N LYS A 4 -7.95 -25.70 8.32
CA LYS A 4 -6.53 -25.33 8.51
C LYS A 4 -6.39 -23.81 8.34
N LYS A 5 -5.68 -23.14 9.24
CA LYS A 5 -5.37 -21.70 9.15
C LYS A 5 -4.51 -21.43 7.91
N LYS A 6 -4.75 -20.32 7.21
CA LYS A 6 -3.91 -19.88 6.09
C LYS A 6 -2.51 -19.46 6.61
N PRO A 7 -1.43 -19.71 5.87
CA PRO A 7 -0.11 -19.20 6.23
C PRO A 7 -0.16 -17.67 6.14
N ILE A 8 0.23 -16.99 7.21
CA ILE A 8 0.24 -15.53 7.29
C ILE A 8 1.55 -15.10 7.95
N THR A 9 2.16 -14.07 7.39
CA THR A 9 3.26 -13.33 8.04
C THR A 9 2.65 -12.22 8.89
N ILE A 10 3.27 -11.95 10.02
CA ILE A 10 2.86 -10.89 10.95
C ILE A 10 4.07 -10.04 11.30
N ASP A 11 3.84 -8.77 11.59
CA ASP A 11 4.87 -7.93 12.18
C ASP A 11 4.81 -8.07 13.70
N ALA A 12 5.97 -8.04 14.35
CA ALA A 12 6.07 -8.09 15.79
C ALA A 12 7.21 -7.19 16.26
N ILE A 13 6.98 -6.47 17.35
CA ILE A 13 8.02 -5.65 18.00
C ILE A 13 8.16 -6.00 19.47
N THR A 14 9.35 -5.79 19.99
CA THR A 14 9.68 -5.92 21.41
C THR A 14 9.17 -4.73 22.22
N PHE A 15 9.18 -4.87 23.55
CA PHE A 15 8.89 -3.77 24.47
C PHE A 15 9.84 -2.58 24.27
N ASP A 16 11.13 -2.84 24.08
CA ASP A 16 12.14 -1.79 23.92
C ASP A 16 11.95 -1.01 22.61
N GLU A 17 11.62 -1.69 21.51
CA GLU A 17 11.28 -1.03 20.25
C GLU A 17 10.02 -0.16 20.38
N LEU A 18 9.03 -0.61 21.17
CA LEU A 18 7.84 0.19 21.46
C LEU A 18 8.18 1.45 22.29
N VAL A 19 9.09 1.33 23.26
CA VAL A 19 9.61 2.48 24.03
C VAL A 19 10.33 3.46 23.11
N GLU A 20 11.22 2.97 22.22
CA GLU A 20 11.94 3.80 21.26
C GLU A 20 10.97 4.55 20.32
N HIS A 21 9.93 3.88 19.85
CA HIS A 21 8.86 4.52 19.08
C HIS A 21 8.18 5.63 19.89
N GLY A 22 7.80 5.34 21.14
CA GLY A 22 7.18 6.31 22.04
C GLY A 22 8.08 7.50 22.33
N LEU A 23 9.39 7.31 22.45
CA LEU A 23 10.36 8.39 22.64
C LEU A 23 10.50 9.29 21.41
N LYS A 24 10.41 8.70 20.22
CA LYS A 24 10.60 9.40 18.95
C LYS A 24 9.35 10.15 18.48
N TYR A 25 8.18 9.55 18.69
CA TYR A 25 6.91 10.04 18.14
C TYR A 25 5.85 10.38 19.20
N GLY A 26 6.10 10.06 20.47
CA GLY A 26 5.21 10.39 21.58
C GLY A 26 5.31 11.86 22.01
N GLY A 27 4.39 12.27 22.86
CA GLY A 27 4.33 13.65 23.38
C GLY A 27 5.11 13.81 24.67
N ASN A 28 4.56 13.28 25.77
CA ASN A 28 5.12 13.48 27.11
C ASN A 28 6.02 12.32 27.52
N THR A 29 7.22 12.66 27.97
CA THR A 29 8.17 11.75 28.59
C THR A 29 8.40 12.15 30.05
N VAL A 30 8.51 11.18 30.94
CA VAL A 30 8.84 11.36 32.35
C VAL A 30 10.05 10.49 32.64
N GLU A 31 11.15 11.09 33.12
CA GLU A 31 12.41 10.38 33.39
C GLU A 31 12.96 9.58 32.19
N GLY A 32 12.67 10.03 30.96
CA GLY A 32 13.11 9.34 29.75
C GLY A 32 12.24 8.15 29.35
N VAL A 33 11.03 8.02 29.92
CA VAL A 33 10.05 7.00 29.55
C VAL A 33 8.81 7.68 28.92
N PRO A 34 8.33 7.23 27.75
CA PRO A 34 7.14 7.80 27.13
C PRO A 34 5.89 7.38 27.90
N TRP A 35 5.11 8.37 28.36
CA TRP A 35 4.02 8.15 29.30
C TRP A 35 2.68 7.83 28.62
N SER A 36 2.44 8.44 27.45
CA SER A 36 1.29 8.13 26.62
C SER A 36 1.56 8.52 25.17
N PHE A 37 1.22 7.63 24.25
CA PHE A 37 1.42 7.81 22.82
C PHE A 37 0.46 6.92 22.02
N GLN A 38 0.48 7.10 20.69
CA GLN A 38 -0.26 6.28 19.75
C GLN A 38 0.72 5.35 19.04
N TYR A 39 0.34 4.08 18.89
CA TYR A 39 1.07 3.11 18.09
C TYR A 39 0.07 2.34 17.21
N ASN A 40 0.28 2.37 15.90
CA ASN A 40 -0.60 1.73 14.92
C ASN A 40 -2.10 2.06 15.07
N GLY A 41 -2.44 3.27 15.53
CA GLY A 41 -3.83 3.69 15.77
C GLY A 41 -4.42 3.27 17.13
N HIS A 42 -3.62 2.64 17.99
CA HIS A 42 -4.00 2.21 19.33
C HIS A 42 -3.31 3.07 20.40
N ALA A 43 -4.06 3.41 21.44
CA ALA A 43 -3.54 4.15 22.58
C ALA A 43 -2.63 3.25 23.42
N VAL A 44 -1.44 3.75 23.72
CA VAL A 44 -0.46 3.11 24.61
C VAL A 44 -0.25 4.04 25.79
N THR A 45 -0.43 3.51 27.00
CA THR A 45 -0.33 4.28 28.25
C THR A 45 0.59 3.55 29.22
N HIS A 46 1.54 4.29 29.78
CA HIS A 46 2.47 3.77 30.77
C HIS A 46 1.74 3.39 32.06
N GLU A 47 2.00 2.18 32.56
CA GLU A 47 1.54 1.73 33.87
C GLU A 47 2.72 1.67 34.87
N THR A 48 3.83 1.06 34.45
CA THR A 48 5.11 1.01 35.17
C THR A 48 6.26 0.97 34.17
N ASP A 49 7.50 1.16 34.63
CA ASP A 49 8.70 1.20 33.76
C ASP A 49 8.90 -0.07 32.91
N ASP A 50 8.26 -1.16 33.32
CA ASP A 50 8.27 -2.48 32.65
C ASP A 50 6.88 -2.90 32.12
N CYS A 51 5.89 -2.01 32.10
CA CYS A 51 4.51 -2.32 31.70
C CYS A 51 3.80 -1.17 31.00
N TYR A 52 3.31 -1.45 29.79
CA TYR A 52 2.36 -0.61 29.07
C TYR A 52 0.96 -1.23 29.06
N ILE A 53 -0.05 -0.38 29.12
CA ILE A 53 -1.43 -0.72 28.81
C ILE A 53 -1.73 -0.28 27.37
N ILE A 54 -2.22 -1.21 26.56
CA ILE A 54 -2.52 -1.03 25.16
C ILE A 54 -4.03 -1.25 24.96
N SER A 55 -4.73 -0.27 24.39
CA SER A 55 -6.15 -0.41 24.08
C SER A 55 -6.34 -1.21 22.79
N THR A 56 -6.66 -2.50 22.92
CA THR A 56 -6.89 -3.41 21.79
C THR A 56 -8.38 -3.58 21.49
N LEU A 57 -8.71 -4.33 20.43
CA LEU A 57 -10.10 -4.66 20.10
C LEU A 57 -10.75 -5.60 21.14
N GLU A 58 -9.94 -6.32 21.91
CA GLU A 58 -10.38 -7.23 22.98
C GLU A 58 -10.47 -6.53 24.34
N GLY A 59 -10.11 -5.25 24.39
CA GLY A 59 -10.04 -4.43 25.60
C GLY A 59 -8.62 -4.00 25.92
N ASP A 60 -8.44 -3.38 27.08
CA ASP A 60 -7.11 -2.94 27.52
C ASP A 60 -6.26 -4.15 27.92
N MET A 61 -5.12 -4.31 27.26
CA MET A 61 -4.17 -5.40 27.49
C MET A 61 -2.85 -4.88 28.02
N LYS A 62 -2.19 -5.68 28.87
CA LYS A 62 -0.88 -5.36 29.41
C LYS A 62 0.23 -5.95 28.55
N MET A 63 1.23 -5.15 28.26
CA MET A 63 2.47 -5.56 27.61
C MET A 63 3.65 -5.30 28.55
N THR A 64 4.47 -6.32 28.74
CA THR A 64 5.69 -6.29 29.55
C THR A 64 6.91 -6.62 28.70
N ARG A 65 8.12 -6.53 29.28
CA ARG A 65 9.37 -6.92 28.60
C ARG A 65 9.44 -8.39 28.17
N GLY A 66 8.62 -9.25 28.77
CA GLY A 66 8.51 -10.67 28.38
C GLY A 66 7.52 -10.92 27.24
N ASP A 67 7.01 -9.87 26.60
CA ASP A 67 5.98 -9.94 25.57
C ASP A 67 6.48 -9.36 24.24
N MET A 68 6.00 -9.95 23.16
CA MET A 68 6.04 -9.39 21.80
C MET A 68 4.70 -8.70 21.52
N LEU A 69 4.73 -7.49 20.96
CA LEU A 69 3.52 -6.84 20.46
C LEU A 69 3.31 -7.27 19.01
N LEU A 70 2.27 -8.07 18.77
CA LEU A 70 1.95 -8.56 17.42
C LEU A 70 1.03 -7.58 16.71
N ILE A 71 1.24 -7.42 15.40
CA ILE A 71 0.43 -6.60 14.52
C ILE A 71 -0.25 -7.53 13.52
N GLY A 72 -1.57 -7.59 13.61
CA GLY A 72 -2.39 -8.37 12.70
C GLY A 72 -2.65 -7.67 11.37
N ILE A 73 -3.16 -8.44 10.41
CA ILE A 73 -3.30 -8.03 9.00
C ILE A 73 -4.29 -6.86 8.84
N THR A 74 -5.25 -6.73 9.74
CA THR A 74 -6.25 -5.63 9.71
C THR A 74 -5.88 -4.45 10.61
N GLY A 75 -4.63 -4.44 11.12
CA GLY A 75 -4.08 -3.37 11.95
C GLY A 75 -4.34 -3.54 13.46
N GLU A 76 -5.02 -4.61 13.86
CA GLU A 76 -5.18 -4.97 15.27
C GLU A 76 -3.83 -5.26 15.92
N ILE A 77 -3.65 -4.85 17.17
CA ILE A 77 -2.44 -5.18 17.93
C ILE A 77 -2.79 -5.88 19.23
N TYR A 78 -1.94 -6.82 19.65
CA TYR A 78 -2.09 -7.49 20.94
C TYR A 78 -0.74 -8.03 21.46
N PRO A 79 -0.51 -7.97 22.78
CA PRO A 79 0.66 -8.60 23.39
C PRO A 79 0.58 -10.12 23.33
N CYS A 80 1.70 -10.78 23.04
CA CYS A 80 1.88 -12.22 23.04
C CYS A 80 3.10 -12.57 23.91
N LYS A 81 3.00 -13.61 24.75
CA LYS A 81 4.14 -14.06 25.54
C LYS A 81 5.28 -14.51 24.63
N LEU A 82 6.51 -14.12 24.95
CA LEU A 82 7.68 -14.41 24.11
C LEU A 82 7.87 -15.91 23.87
N ASP A 83 7.65 -16.75 24.88
CA ASP A 83 7.74 -18.21 24.76
C ASP A 83 6.67 -18.79 23.82
N ILE A 84 5.44 -18.26 23.87
CA ILE A 84 4.36 -18.63 22.95
C ILE A 84 4.69 -18.14 21.54
N PHE A 85 5.26 -16.95 21.41
CA PHE A 85 5.68 -16.39 20.13
C PHE A 85 6.75 -17.27 19.47
N GLU A 86 7.85 -17.55 20.17
CA GLU A 86 8.94 -18.40 19.68
C GLU A 86 8.47 -19.82 19.33
N ALA A 87 7.48 -20.35 20.05
CA ALA A 87 6.88 -21.66 19.74
C ALA A 87 5.91 -21.63 18.55
N SER A 88 5.39 -20.46 18.18
CA SER A 88 4.34 -20.30 17.17
C SER A 88 4.83 -19.69 15.86
N TYR A 89 5.97 -19.01 15.86
CA TYR A 89 6.49 -18.25 14.72
C TYR A 89 7.98 -18.56 14.52
N ASP A 90 8.33 -18.89 13.28
CA ASP A 90 9.72 -18.98 12.84
C ASP A 90 10.16 -17.63 12.25
N PRO A 91 11.41 -17.18 12.45
CA PRO A 91 11.92 -15.99 11.79
C PRO A 91 11.86 -16.16 10.28
N CYS A 92 11.22 -15.21 9.61
CA CYS A 92 11.11 -15.14 8.18
C CYS A 92 12.08 -14.07 7.68
N ASP A 93 13.01 -14.43 6.80
CA ASP A 93 13.77 -13.43 6.05
C ASP A 93 12.79 -12.73 5.10
N ASP A 94 12.34 -11.53 5.47
CA ASP A 94 11.32 -10.71 4.79
C ASP A 94 11.57 -10.45 3.28
N ALA A 95 12.68 -10.94 2.72
CA ALA A 95 13.04 -10.87 1.32
C ALA A 95 12.36 -11.89 0.40
N GLU A 96 11.92 -13.06 0.89
CA GLU A 96 11.35 -14.11 0.03
C GLU A 96 9.86 -14.42 0.25
N GLU A 97 9.28 -14.17 1.43
CA GLU A 97 7.89 -14.61 1.74
C GLU A 97 6.80 -13.54 1.65
N CYS A 98 7.14 -12.25 1.49
CA CYS A 98 6.16 -11.23 1.09
C CYS A 98 5.71 -11.37 -0.37
N LEU A 99 6.26 -12.33 -1.11
CA LEU A 99 5.75 -12.79 -2.39
C LEU A 99 4.93 -14.05 -2.14
N PRO A 100 3.66 -14.10 -2.58
CA PRO A 100 2.87 -15.30 -2.43
C PRO A 100 3.61 -16.50 -3.03
N PRO A 101 3.36 -17.75 -2.57
CA PRO A 101 3.89 -18.97 -3.20
C PRO A 101 3.32 -19.21 -4.61
N HIS A 102 2.63 -18.22 -5.18
CA HIS A 102 2.04 -18.24 -6.50
C HIS A 102 3.10 -17.88 -7.55
N PRO A 103 2.97 -18.42 -8.78
CA PRO A 103 3.94 -18.17 -9.84
C PRO A 103 4.00 -16.67 -10.16
N MET A 104 5.13 -16.04 -9.84
CA MET A 104 5.40 -14.67 -10.26
C MET A 104 5.54 -14.62 -11.78
N ARG A 105 4.65 -13.91 -12.45
CA ARG A 105 4.73 -13.72 -13.90
C ARG A 105 5.44 -12.40 -14.20
N PRO A 106 6.64 -12.42 -14.80
CA PRO A 106 7.31 -11.19 -15.19
C PRO A 106 6.61 -10.49 -16.35
N ILE A 107 6.65 -9.17 -16.35
CA ILE A 107 6.13 -8.28 -17.39
C ILE A 107 7.30 -7.48 -17.94
N HIS A 108 7.48 -7.50 -19.26
CA HIS A 108 8.65 -6.92 -19.92
C HIS A 108 8.31 -5.79 -20.91
N ASP A 109 7.02 -5.44 -21.07
CA ASP A 109 6.57 -4.46 -22.06
C ASP A 109 7.16 -3.05 -21.84
N HIS A 110 7.64 -2.74 -20.63
CA HIS A 110 8.28 -1.47 -20.30
C HIS A 110 9.77 -1.42 -20.67
N VAL A 111 10.42 -2.56 -20.89
CA VAL A 111 11.89 -2.65 -21.05
C VAL A 111 12.30 -2.14 -22.43
N VAL A 112 13.06 -1.04 -22.45
CA VAL A 112 13.60 -0.45 -23.68
C VAL A 112 15.08 -0.09 -23.53
N ASN A 113 15.43 0.70 -22.51
CA ASN A 113 16.82 0.96 -22.09
C ASN A 113 16.88 1.67 -20.73
N GLY A 114 18.06 1.67 -20.09
CA GLY A 114 18.38 2.53 -18.97
C GLY A 114 17.53 2.24 -17.74
N LEU A 115 16.75 3.23 -17.28
CA LEU A 115 15.91 3.10 -16.08
C LEU A 115 14.97 1.89 -16.17
N ASN A 116 14.40 1.61 -17.34
CA ASN A 116 13.41 0.54 -17.49
C ASN A 116 14.03 -0.87 -17.45
N GLU A 117 15.35 -1.01 -17.62
CA GLU A 117 16.06 -2.28 -17.43
C GLU A 117 16.35 -2.55 -15.95
N ALA A 118 16.41 -1.49 -15.14
CA ALA A 118 16.63 -1.58 -13.70
C ALA A 118 15.33 -1.78 -12.90
N ILE A 119 14.16 -1.81 -13.55
CA ILE A 119 12.86 -1.98 -12.90
C ILE A 119 12.30 -3.35 -13.28
N ASP A 120 12.15 -4.24 -12.30
CA ASP A 120 11.42 -5.49 -12.48
C ASP A 120 9.92 -5.24 -12.24
N VAL A 121 9.08 -5.70 -13.17
CA VAL A 121 7.62 -5.66 -13.01
C VAL A 121 7.10 -7.10 -12.96
N LEU A 122 6.43 -7.45 -11.87
CA LEU A 122 5.97 -8.80 -11.59
C LEU A 122 4.48 -8.78 -11.25
N ALA A 123 3.69 -9.67 -11.83
CA ALA A 123 2.39 -10.04 -11.26
C ALA A 123 2.66 -11.13 -10.21
N VAL A 124 2.19 -10.91 -8.97
CA VAL A 124 2.64 -11.72 -7.81
C VAL A 124 1.56 -12.62 -7.22
N ASP A 125 0.33 -12.55 -7.71
CA ASP A 125 -0.76 -13.47 -7.34
C ASP A 125 -1.19 -14.36 -8.53
N GLU A 126 -2.22 -15.18 -8.33
CA GLU A 126 -2.89 -15.88 -9.42
C GLU A 126 -3.94 -14.98 -10.08
N PRO A 127 -4.17 -15.09 -11.41
CA PRO A 127 -5.24 -14.37 -12.06
C PRO A 127 -6.61 -14.68 -11.44
N GLY A 128 -7.38 -13.64 -11.14
CA GLY A 128 -8.75 -13.78 -10.65
C GLY A 128 -9.73 -14.31 -11.69
N PRO A 129 -11.03 -14.40 -11.34
CA PRO A 129 -12.08 -14.87 -12.26
C PRO A 129 -12.19 -14.08 -13.57
N GLY A 130 -11.74 -12.82 -13.57
CA GLY A 130 -11.67 -11.96 -14.76
C GLY A 130 -10.41 -12.13 -15.61
N GLY A 131 -9.52 -13.07 -15.25
CA GLY A 131 -8.26 -13.34 -15.94
C GLY A 131 -7.14 -12.32 -15.66
N ALA A 132 -7.37 -11.35 -14.77
CA ALA A 132 -6.37 -10.36 -14.36
C ALA A 132 -5.85 -10.66 -12.95
N ASN A 133 -4.56 -10.44 -12.76
CA ASN A 133 -3.91 -10.40 -11.44
C ASN A 133 -4.38 -9.19 -10.64
N HIS A 134 -4.41 -9.29 -9.31
CA HIS A 134 -4.80 -8.21 -8.41
C HIS A 134 -3.58 -7.51 -7.80
N GLU A 135 -2.45 -8.20 -7.69
CA GLU A 135 -1.25 -7.66 -7.05
C GLU A 135 -0.05 -7.67 -8.00
N TYR A 136 0.62 -6.54 -8.06
CA TYR A 136 1.80 -6.33 -8.89
C TYR A 136 2.91 -5.68 -8.07
N ALA A 137 4.15 -6.13 -8.28
CA ALA A 137 5.34 -5.57 -7.65
C ALA A 137 6.22 -4.89 -8.70
N LEU A 138 6.68 -3.68 -8.40
CA LEU A 138 7.67 -2.94 -9.16
C LEU A 138 8.91 -2.80 -8.28
N ARG A 139 10.04 -3.38 -8.70
CA ARG A 139 11.27 -3.40 -7.91
C ARG A 139 12.36 -2.65 -8.63
N LEU A 140 12.95 -1.65 -7.99
CA LEU A 140 14.12 -0.97 -8.53
C LEU A 140 15.39 -1.68 -8.07
N ASN A 141 16.10 -2.30 -9.02
CA ASN A 141 17.30 -3.08 -8.80
C ASN A 141 18.53 -2.16 -8.97
N ARG A 142 18.84 -1.36 -7.94
CA ARG A 142 19.93 -0.38 -7.98
C ARG A 142 21.32 -1.03 -7.88
N ASP A 143 21.43 -2.02 -7.03
CA ASP A 143 22.60 -2.83 -6.79
C ASP A 143 22.10 -4.26 -6.63
N ARG A 144 22.80 -5.27 -7.13
CA ARG A 144 22.33 -6.68 -7.13
C ARG A 144 22.05 -7.28 -5.73
N GLU A 145 22.07 -6.48 -4.66
CA GLU A 145 21.53 -6.80 -3.36
C GLU A 145 20.04 -6.44 -3.30
N LYS A 146 19.21 -7.47 -3.08
CA LYS A 146 17.75 -7.40 -2.95
C LYS A 146 17.35 -6.59 -1.70
N SER A 147 17.53 -5.28 -1.70
CA SER A 147 16.98 -4.41 -0.66
C SER A 147 15.46 -4.31 -0.83
N LEU A 148 14.72 -4.68 0.21
CA LEU A 148 13.25 -4.61 0.23
C LEU A 148 12.72 -3.19 0.06
N HIS A 149 13.53 -2.19 0.43
CA HIS A 149 13.14 -0.78 0.52
C HIS A 149 12.78 -0.14 -0.83
N ASP A 150 13.15 -0.75 -1.94
CA ASP A 150 12.93 -0.23 -3.30
C ASP A 150 11.79 -0.97 -4.05
N THR A 151 10.87 -1.62 -3.32
CA THR A 151 9.69 -2.28 -3.89
C THR A 151 8.44 -1.42 -3.75
N THR A 152 7.76 -1.14 -4.86
CA THR A 152 6.41 -0.57 -4.88
C THR A 152 5.39 -1.66 -5.18
N ILE A 153 4.38 -1.81 -4.32
CA ILE A 153 3.28 -2.76 -4.50
C ILE A 153 2.03 -2.03 -4.99
N ILE A 154 1.43 -2.53 -6.06
CA ILE A 154 0.15 -2.08 -6.60
C ILE A 154 -0.88 -3.18 -6.35
N ARG A 155 -1.91 -2.85 -5.56
CA ARG A 155 -3.06 -3.73 -5.30
C ARG A 155 -4.30 -3.16 -5.94
N PHE A 156 -4.92 -3.92 -6.82
CA PHE A 156 -6.20 -3.62 -7.43
C PHE A 156 -7.35 -4.17 -6.60
N GLN A 157 -8.51 -3.52 -6.70
CA GLN A 157 -9.75 -4.01 -6.11
C GLN A 157 -10.00 -5.47 -6.52
N ASN A 158 -10.15 -6.34 -5.54
CA ASN A 158 -10.44 -7.76 -5.72
C ASN A 158 -11.89 -8.05 -5.30
N GLY A 159 -12.70 -8.49 -6.27
CA GLY A 159 -14.11 -8.79 -6.07
C GLY A 159 -15.04 -7.57 -6.07
N PRO A 160 -16.37 -7.79 -6.12
CA PRO A 160 -17.36 -6.72 -6.13
C PRO A 160 -17.37 -5.93 -4.82
N ILE A 161 -17.48 -4.59 -4.90
CA ILE A 161 -17.47 -3.70 -3.73
C ILE A 161 -18.59 -4.05 -2.74
N GLN A 162 -19.76 -4.49 -3.21
CA GLN A 162 -20.89 -4.86 -2.35
C GLN A 162 -20.60 -6.11 -1.50
N GLU A 163 -19.68 -6.97 -1.93
CA GLU A 163 -19.36 -8.24 -1.27
C GLU A 163 -18.05 -8.15 -0.48
N SER A 164 -17.04 -7.47 -1.04
CA SER A 164 -15.68 -7.44 -0.51
C SER A 164 -15.26 -6.08 0.09
N GLY A 165 -16.13 -5.06 0.03
CA GLY A 165 -15.78 -3.70 0.43
C GLY A 165 -14.70 -3.09 -0.47
N PHE A 166 -14.05 -2.02 0.01
CA PHE A 166 -12.90 -1.42 -0.66
C PHE A 166 -11.61 -2.09 -0.17
N ASN A 167 -10.86 -2.73 -1.08
CA ASN A 167 -9.64 -3.47 -0.74
C ASN A 167 -8.48 -3.24 -1.72
N GLY A 168 -8.62 -2.29 -2.66
CA GLY A 168 -7.56 -1.94 -3.60
C GLY A 168 -7.91 -0.76 -4.50
N LEU A 169 -7.01 -0.47 -5.42
CA LEU A 169 -7.11 0.61 -6.40
C LEU A 169 -7.95 0.21 -7.62
N SER A 170 -8.50 1.20 -8.32
CA SER A 170 -9.10 1.00 -9.64
C SER A 170 -8.08 1.26 -10.75
N ASN A 171 -8.36 0.76 -11.96
CA ASN A 171 -7.58 1.09 -13.16
C ASN A 171 -7.59 2.60 -13.41
N GLU A 172 -8.74 3.23 -13.19
CA GLU A 172 -8.95 4.67 -13.31
C GLU A 172 -8.05 5.46 -12.36
N ALA A 173 -7.80 4.98 -11.13
CA ALA A 173 -6.92 5.67 -10.18
C ALA A 173 -5.47 5.74 -10.69
N LEU A 174 -4.92 4.65 -11.22
CA LEU A 174 -3.58 4.64 -11.82
C LEU A 174 -3.51 5.47 -13.10
N LEU A 175 -4.54 5.39 -13.95
CA LEU A 175 -4.62 6.26 -15.13
C LEU A 175 -4.66 7.73 -14.73
N ALA A 176 -5.36 8.12 -13.66
CA ALA A 176 -5.38 9.50 -13.19
C ALA A 176 -3.99 10.00 -12.79
N VAL A 177 -3.20 9.16 -12.11
CA VAL A 177 -1.79 9.47 -11.78
C VAL A 177 -0.96 9.66 -13.04
N LEU A 178 -1.07 8.75 -14.01
CA LEU A 178 -0.33 8.84 -15.26
C LEU A 178 -0.74 10.07 -16.08
N ILE A 179 -2.04 10.36 -16.19
CA ILE A 179 -2.58 11.54 -16.86
C ILE A 179 -2.07 12.83 -16.21
N ASP A 180 -2.08 12.93 -14.87
CA ASP A 180 -1.55 14.11 -14.16
C ASP A 180 -0.06 14.34 -14.46
N ARG A 181 0.74 13.27 -14.41
CA ARG A 181 2.18 13.34 -14.75
C ARG A 181 2.40 13.78 -16.19
N MET A 182 1.68 13.19 -17.14
CA MET A 182 1.82 13.52 -18.56
C MET A 182 1.37 14.95 -18.86
N ARG A 183 0.30 15.43 -18.21
CA ARG A 183 -0.11 16.85 -18.28
C ARG A 183 0.98 17.76 -17.74
N GLY A 184 1.66 17.39 -16.65
CA GLY A 184 2.78 18.15 -16.09
C GLY A 184 4.01 18.22 -17.00
N PHE A 185 4.27 17.18 -17.80
CA PHE A 185 5.35 17.23 -18.80
C PHE A 185 4.96 18.05 -20.04
N GLN A 186 3.69 17.95 -20.46
CA GLN A 186 3.20 18.56 -21.68
C GLN A 186 2.84 20.04 -21.54
N HIS A 187 2.39 20.47 -20.35
CA HIS A 187 1.91 21.82 -20.10
C HIS A 187 2.64 22.47 -18.93
N GLN A 188 2.70 23.79 -18.91
CA GLN A 188 3.11 24.51 -17.71
C GLN A 188 1.98 24.46 -16.67
N ARG A 189 2.33 24.25 -15.39
CA ARG A 189 1.37 24.37 -14.28
C ARG A 189 1.17 25.86 -13.98
N GLU A 190 -0.06 26.35 -13.99
CA GLU A 190 -0.35 27.70 -13.49
C GLU A 190 -0.19 27.70 -11.96
N GLY A 191 0.82 28.43 -11.49
CA GLY A 191 1.31 28.45 -10.11
C GLY A 191 2.55 29.33 -9.90
N ASP A 192 3.25 29.72 -10.97
CA ASP A 192 4.32 30.73 -10.97
C ASP A 192 3.82 32.17 -11.23
N ASN A 193 2.51 32.41 -11.27
CA ASN A 193 1.92 33.75 -11.44
C ASN A 193 0.80 34.01 -10.39
N PRO A 194 1.02 34.88 -9.39
CA PRO A 194 0.16 35.00 -8.21
C PRO A 194 -1.18 35.74 -8.42
N GLU A 195 -1.48 36.26 -9.61
CA GLU A 195 -2.63 37.19 -9.82
C GLU A 195 -3.86 36.61 -10.53
N ARG A 196 -3.99 35.28 -10.75
CA ARG A 196 -5.17 34.70 -11.43
C ARG A 196 -5.82 33.53 -10.68
N VAL A 197 -7.16 33.48 -10.80
CA VAL A 197 -8.11 32.63 -10.07
C VAL A 197 -7.90 31.12 -10.36
N PRO A 198 -8.13 30.19 -9.40
CA PRO A 198 -7.87 28.76 -9.59
C PRO A 198 -8.83 28.14 -10.61
N GLY A 199 -8.26 27.63 -11.70
CA GLY A 199 -8.94 26.86 -12.74
C GLY A 199 -7.90 26.21 -13.66
N PHE A 200 -8.21 25.03 -14.21
CA PHE A 200 -7.35 24.30 -15.16
C PHE A 200 -7.12 25.10 -16.45
N ASN A 201 -6.19 26.05 -16.45
CA ASN A 201 -5.75 26.77 -17.63
C ASN A 201 -4.34 26.29 -18.01
N PHE A 202 -4.25 25.38 -18.97
CA PHE A 202 -2.98 25.01 -19.60
C PHE A 202 -2.61 26.09 -20.63
N ALA A 203 -2.04 27.20 -20.19
CA ALA A 203 -1.81 28.37 -21.04
C ALA A 203 -0.59 28.24 -21.99
N SER A 204 0.34 27.31 -21.73
CA SER A 204 1.62 27.26 -22.44
C SER A 204 2.29 25.87 -22.44
N ARG A 205 3.17 25.66 -23.44
CA ARG A 205 3.92 24.42 -23.67
C ARG A 205 4.93 24.16 -22.54
N GLY A 206 4.87 22.97 -21.92
CA GLY A 206 5.76 22.55 -20.84
C GLY A 206 7.22 22.36 -21.29
N LYS A 207 8.16 22.37 -20.33
CA LYS A 207 9.60 22.20 -20.58
C LYS A 207 9.93 20.90 -21.32
N TYR A 208 9.16 19.84 -21.07
CA TYR A 208 9.37 18.51 -21.64
C TYR A 208 8.29 18.16 -22.67
N ALA A 209 7.60 19.17 -23.22
CA ALA A 209 6.50 18.94 -24.14
C ALA A 209 7.01 18.54 -25.54
N CYS A 210 6.62 17.35 -25.98
CA CYS A 210 6.93 16.81 -27.30
C CYS A 210 5.69 16.19 -27.94
N LYS A 211 5.83 15.69 -29.17
CA LYS A 211 4.72 15.06 -29.91
C LYS A 211 4.32 13.74 -29.27
N GLU A 212 5.31 12.95 -28.86
CA GLU A 212 5.16 11.64 -28.24
C GLU A 212 4.42 11.75 -26.91
N ASN A 213 4.78 12.75 -26.08
CA ASN A 213 4.09 13.03 -24.81
C ASN A 213 2.64 13.45 -25.03
N ALA A 214 2.36 14.27 -26.07
CA ALA A 214 0.99 14.62 -26.42
C ALA A 214 0.17 13.40 -26.86
N CYS A 215 0.73 12.56 -27.75
CA CYS A 215 0.06 11.33 -28.19
C CYS A 215 -0.21 10.36 -27.05
N ALA A 216 0.77 10.15 -26.16
CA ALA A 216 0.60 9.29 -24.99
C ALA A 216 -0.48 9.84 -24.04
N LEU A 217 -0.49 11.16 -23.79
CA LEU A 217 -1.53 11.79 -22.97
C LEU A 217 -2.94 11.59 -23.58
N THR A 218 -3.11 11.79 -24.89
CA THR A 218 -4.40 11.58 -25.56
C THR A 218 -4.91 10.15 -25.38
N HIS A 219 -4.05 9.14 -25.54
CA HIS A 219 -4.46 7.75 -25.39
C HIS A 219 -4.76 7.36 -23.94
N LEU A 220 -4.05 7.93 -22.96
CA LEU A 220 -4.38 7.76 -21.55
C LEU A 220 -5.76 8.37 -21.21
N GLU A 221 -6.05 9.57 -21.73
CA GLU A 221 -7.34 10.23 -21.54
C GLU A 221 -8.48 9.48 -22.24
N GLU A 222 -8.23 8.91 -23.42
CA GLU A 222 -9.19 8.06 -24.12
C GLU A 222 -9.47 6.76 -23.34
N ALA A 223 -8.43 6.11 -22.81
CA ALA A 223 -8.58 4.93 -21.95
C ALA A 223 -9.44 5.24 -20.70
N MET A 224 -9.16 6.37 -20.03
CA MET A 224 -9.97 6.86 -18.91
C MET A 224 -11.43 7.07 -19.32
N MET A 225 -11.68 7.70 -20.46
CA MET A 225 -13.03 7.94 -20.96
C MET A 225 -13.80 6.63 -21.17
N TRP A 226 -13.18 5.62 -21.77
CA TRP A 226 -13.81 4.32 -22.01
C TRP A 226 -14.16 3.58 -20.72
N LEU A 227 -13.28 3.62 -19.71
CA LEU A 227 -13.55 3.02 -18.40
C LEU A 227 -14.69 3.74 -17.68
N GLN A 228 -14.68 5.08 -17.66
CA GLN A 228 -15.76 5.88 -17.07
C GLN A 228 -17.10 5.68 -17.81
N LYS A 229 -17.08 5.55 -19.13
CA LYS A 229 -18.28 5.22 -19.91
C LYS A 229 -18.83 3.86 -19.50
N ARG A 230 -17.99 2.83 -19.39
CA ARG A 230 -18.41 1.50 -18.92
C ARG A 230 -19.08 1.57 -17.55
N THR A 231 -18.50 2.32 -16.62
CA THR A 231 -19.07 2.50 -15.27
C THR A 231 -20.42 3.22 -15.33
N ARG A 232 -20.51 4.35 -16.05
CA ARG A 232 -21.78 5.07 -16.25
C ARG A 232 -22.87 4.23 -16.91
N ASP A 233 -22.52 3.43 -17.92
CA ASP A 233 -23.45 2.52 -18.59
C ASP A 233 -23.96 1.42 -17.66
N ARG A 234 -23.16 1.01 -16.65
CA ARG A 234 -23.57 0.06 -15.61
C ARG A 234 -24.46 0.73 -14.56
N MET A 235 -24.15 1.97 -14.17
CA MET A 235 -25.01 2.76 -13.28
C MET A 235 -26.39 3.00 -13.90
N ALA A 236 -26.43 3.38 -15.18
CA ALA A 236 -27.68 3.62 -15.91
C ALA A 236 -28.57 2.37 -15.99
N ARG A 237 -27.97 1.17 -15.94
CA ARG A 237 -28.67 -0.12 -15.91
C ARG A 237 -28.97 -0.63 -14.50
N GLY A 238 -28.50 0.05 -13.45
CA GLY A 238 -28.68 -0.36 -12.06
C GLY A 238 -27.90 -1.63 -11.65
N VAL A 239 -26.81 -1.97 -12.36
CA VAL A 239 -26.00 -3.20 -12.13
C VAL A 239 -24.59 -2.91 -11.60
N GLU A 240 -24.38 -1.72 -11.04
CA GLU A 240 -23.11 -1.34 -10.43
C GLU A 240 -22.79 -2.22 -9.23
N GLY A 241 -21.53 -2.67 -9.13
CA GLY A 241 -21.08 -3.50 -8.01
C GLY A 241 -21.55 -4.96 -8.04
N THR A 242 -22.07 -5.46 -9.17
CA THR A 242 -22.52 -6.86 -9.31
C THR A 242 -21.86 -7.59 -10.49
N HIS A 243 -21.84 -8.93 -10.48
CA HIS A 243 -21.41 -9.74 -11.62
C HIS A 243 -22.44 -9.82 -12.76
N LYS A 244 -23.62 -9.20 -12.62
CA LYS A 244 -24.66 -9.24 -13.64
C LYS A 244 -24.26 -8.36 -14.83
N VAL A 245 -24.33 -8.96 -16.02
CA VAL A 245 -24.02 -8.34 -17.32
C VAL A 245 -25.09 -7.34 -17.72
#